data_AF-A0A7Y0G0W5-F1
#
_entry.id   AF-A0A7Y0G0W5-F1
#
_cell.length_a   1.000
_cell.length_b   1.000
_cell.length_c   1.000
_cell.angle_alpha   90.00
_cell.angle_beta   90.00
_cell.angle_gamma   90.00
#
_symmetry.space_group_name_H-M   'P 1'
#
loop_
_entity.id
_entity.type
_entity.pdbx_description
1 polymer ?
#
loop_
_entity_poly.entity_id
_entity_poly.type
_entity_poly.pdbx_seq_one_letter_code
_entity_poly.pdbx_strand_id
1 'polypeptide(L)'
;MTYRDQGAKALADAATELEAACPDHGDAEEAWMVCHCEAAGELRRKAELAEAARTTGLRKGWRSAATRIGVSDSEYVERCDRGEKWCTGCRAWHPRADFAADRGRGDGLQPSCRIYANRIRRDRHTAKKQAVLAPPASDRSLR
;
A
#
# COMPACT_ATOMS: atom_id res chain seq x y z
N MET A 1 3.51 6.70 7.36
CA MET A 1 4.97 6.53 7.30
C MET A 1 5.30 5.20 7.96
N THR A 2 5.60 4.19 7.16
CA THR A 2 5.92 2.84 7.64
C THR A 2 7.43 2.72 7.92
N TYR A 3 7.85 1.75 8.72
CA TYR A 3 9.27 1.51 9.04
C TYR A 3 10.17 1.31 7.79
N ARG A 4 9.56 0.89 6.67
CA ARG A 4 10.24 0.77 5.38
C ARG A 4 10.43 2.12 4.66
N ASP A 5 9.57 3.10 4.90
CA ASP A 5 9.71 4.46 4.34
C ASP A 5 10.87 5.22 5.00
N GLN A 6 11.17 4.89 6.26
CA GLN A 6 12.29 5.46 6.99
C GLN A 6 13.64 4.99 6.41
N GLY A 7 13.72 3.77 5.86
CA GLY A 7 14.98 3.20 5.37
C GLY A 7 15.57 3.92 4.15
N ALA A 8 14.77 4.15 3.10
CA ALA A 8 15.27 4.82 1.89
C ALA A 8 15.65 6.28 2.16
N LYS A 9 14.83 6.98 2.96
CA LYS A 9 15.14 8.35 3.39
C LYS A 9 16.41 8.40 4.24
N ALA A 10 16.55 7.50 5.22
CA ALA A 10 17.75 7.45 6.06
C ALA A 10 19.04 7.18 5.25
N LEU A 11 18.97 6.35 4.21
CA LEU A 11 20.11 6.12 3.31
C LEU A 11 20.48 7.37 2.50
N ALA A 12 19.48 8.13 2.03
CA ALA A 12 19.71 9.38 1.33
C ALA A 12 20.30 10.46 2.25
N ASP A 13 19.72 10.63 3.45
CA ASP A 13 20.18 11.60 4.45
C ASP A 13 21.65 11.28 4.86
N ALA A 14 21.98 10.01 5.09
CA ALA A 14 23.34 9.58 5.40
C ALA A 14 24.34 9.82 4.25
N ALA A 15 23.91 9.69 2.99
CA ALA A 15 24.75 10.02 1.84
C ALA A 15 25.10 11.52 1.81
N THR A 16 24.11 12.38 2.07
CA THR A 16 24.30 13.84 2.16
C THR A 16 25.23 14.23 3.31
N GLU A 17 25.10 13.60 4.47
CA GLU A 17 25.97 13.85 5.62
C GLU A 17 27.44 13.48 5.32
N LEU A 18 27.68 12.34 4.68
CA LEU A 18 29.03 11.91 4.29
C LEU A 18 29.69 12.84 3.27
N GLU A 19 28.92 13.41 2.35
CA GLU A 19 29.43 14.38 1.38
C GLU A 19 29.73 15.73 2.02
N ALA A 20 28.87 16.19 2.92
CA ALA A 20 29.08 17.43 3.66
C ALA A 20 30.34 17.38 4.54
N ALA A 21 30.71 16.19 5.03
CA ALA A 21 31.93 15.96 5.82
C ALA A 21 33.19 15.73 4.95
N CYS A 22 33.08 15.72 3.63
CA CYS A 22 34.20 15.45 2.75
C CYS A 22 35.13 16.68 2.64
N PRO A 23 36.44 16.56 2.94
CA PRO A 23 37.37 17.70 2.92
C PRO A 23 37.63 18.27 1.52
N ASP A 24 37.40 17.49 0.46
CA ASP A 24 37.45 17.99 -0.93
C ASP A 24 36.20 18.81 -1.31
N HIS A 25 35.13 18.77 -0.49
CA HIS A 25 33.83 19.36 -0.80
C HIS A 25 33.21 20.20 0.35
N GLY A 26 33.91 20.38 1.47
CA GLY A 26 33.41 21.09 2.65
C GLY A 26 34.49 21.91 3.36
N ASP A 27 34.10 23.03 3.95
CA ASP A 27 34.98 24.00 4.64
C ASP A 27 35.41 23.54 6.05
N ALA A 28 35.36 22.25 6.36
CA ALA A 28 35.57 21.71 7.70
C ALA A 28 37.07 21.56 8.02
N GLU A 29 37.55 22.22 9.08
CA GLU A 29 38.96 22.23 9.51
C GLU A 29 39.48 20.88 10.04
N GLU A 30 38.61 19.91 10.33
CA GLU A 30 39.00 18.58 10.82
C GLU A 30 38.90 17.52 9.70
N ALA A 31 39.96 17.46 8.88
CA ALA A 31 40.10 16.53 7.77
C ALA A 31 40.24 15.07 8.23
N TRP A 32 39.18 14.28 8.04
CA TRP A 32 39.32 12.83 7.91
C TRP A 32 40.02 12.56 6.57
N MET A 33 41.23 11.99 6.63
CA MET A 33 42.18 11.87 5.49
C MET A 33 41.72 10.99 4.31
N VAL A 34 40.48 10.48 4.30
CA VAL A 34 39.96 9.63 3.22
C VAL A 34 38.65 10.20 2.70
N CYS A 35 38.64 10.57 1.42
CA CYS A 35 37.43 11.00 0.72
C CYS A 35 36.39 9.85 0.71
N HIS A 36 35.23 10.06 1.34
CA HIS A 36 34.14 9.08 1.42
C HIS A 36 33.09 9.22 0.32
N CYS A 37 33.38 9.94 -0.76
CA CYS A 37 32.43 10.18 -1.85
C CYS A 37 31.96 8.90 -2.55
N GLU A 38 32.82 7.87 -2.65
CA GLU A 38 32.41 6.57 -3.19
C GLU A 38 31.35 5.90 -2.30
N ALA A 39 31.52 5.97 -0.98
CA ALA A 39 30.55 5.45 -0.02
C ALA A 39 29.23 6.22 -0.08
N ALA A 40 29.27 7.55 -0.18
CA ALA A 40 28.07 8.36 -0.40
C ALA A 40 27.35 8.00 -1.72
N GLY A 41 28.10 7.83 -2.81
CA GLY A 41 27.57 7.36 -4.09
C GLY A 41 26.95 5.95 -4.02
N GLU A 42 27.49 5.04 -3.21
CA GLU A 42 26.88 3.74 -2.94
C GLU A 42 25.57 3.88 -2.15
N LEU A 43 25.52 4.74 -1.12
CA LEU A 43 24.31 4.99 -0.34
C LEU A 43 23.18 5.59 -1.20
N ARG A 44 23.48 6.53 -2.09
CA ARG A 44 22.50 7.06 -3.06
C ARG A 44 21.94 5.97 -3.97
N ARG A 45 22.81 5.15 -4.57
CA ARG A 45 22.39 4.00 -5.41
C ARG A 45 21.52 3.02 -4.63
N LYS A 46 21.84 2.75 -3.36
CA LYS A 46 21.00 1.92 -2.49
C LYS A 46 19.65 2.56 -2.19
N ALA A 47 19.60 3.87 -1.96
CA ALA A 47 18.35 4.60 -1.75
C ALA A 47 17.45 4.54 -2.99
N GLU A 48 18.01 4.77 -4.18
CA GLU A 48 17.32 4.65 -5.47
C GLU A 48 16.78 3.22 -5.71
N LEU A 49 17.60 2.20 -5.48
CA LEU A 49 17.18 0.80 -5.60
C LEU A 49 16.07 0.45 -4.60
N ALA A 50 16.14 0.98 -3.37
CA ALA A 50 15.10 0.78 -2.37
C ALA A 50 13.78 1.47 -2.79
N GLU A 51 13.85 2.66 -3.40
CA GLU A 51 12.70 3.35 -3.98
C GLU A 51 12.10 2.62 -5.18
N ALA A 52 12.95 2.15 -6.10
CA ALA A 52 12.54 1.32 -7.22
C ALA A 52 11.92 -0.02 -6.76
N ALA A 53 12.45 -0.63 -5.70
CA ALA A 53 11.88 -1.85 -5.12
C ALA A 53 10.51 -1.59 -4.47
N ARG A 54 10.29 -0.41 -3.86
CA ARG A 54 8.97 -0.01 -3.34
C ARG A 54 7.94 0.09 -4.47
N THR A 55 8.29 0.79 -5.56
CA THR A 55 7.39 0.95 -6.71
C THR A 55 7.19 -0.34 -7.50
N THR A 56 8.16 -1.26 -7.48
CA THR A 56 8.12 -2.53 -8.24
C THR A 56 7.50 -3.69 -7.44
N GLY A 57 7.70 -3.75 -6.11
CA GLY A 57 7.13 -4.79 -5.24
C GLY A 57 5.59 -4.78 -5.20
N LEU A 58 4.99 -3.61 -5.43
CA LEU A 58 3.54 -3.43 -5.60
C LEU A 58 3.01 -4.00 -6.94
N ARG A 59 3.88 -4.34 -7.90
CA ARG A 59 3.50 -4.69 -9.28
C ARG A 59 3.19 -6.17 -9.49
N LYS A 60 3.41 -7.04 -8.48
CA LYS A 60 3.09 -8.47 -8.65
C LYS A 60 1.57 -8.66 -8.61
N GLY A 61 0.96 -8.85 -9.79
CA GLY A 61 -0.48 -9.17 -9.95
C GLY A 61 -1.38 -8.00 -10.38
N TRP A 62 -0.83 -6.80 -10.59
CA TRP A 62 -1.61 -5.62 -10.97
C TRP A 62 -2.17 -5.67 -12.40
N ARG A 63 -1.45 -6.23 -13.38
CA ARG A 63 -1.94 -6.38 -14.77
C ARG A 63 -3.22 -7.21 -14.80
N SER A 64 -3.22 -8.34 -14.09
CA SER A 64 -4.41 -9.18 -13.94
C SER A 64 -5.57 -8.45 -13.24
N ALA A 65 -5.28 -7.52 -12.33
CA ALA A 65 -6.30 -6.69 -11.71
C ALA A 65 -6.82 -5.63 -12.69
N ALA A 66 -5.95 -4.92 -13.40
CA ALA A 66 -6.26 -3.91 -14.40
C ALA A 66 -7.15 -4.48 -15.52
N THR A 67 -6.75 -5.62 -16.09
CA THR A 67 -7.55 -6.36 -17.09
C THR A 67 -8.93 -6.73 -16.54
N ARG A 68 -9.03 -7.20 -15.30
CA ARG A 68 -10.32 -7.61 -14.69
C ARG A 68 -11.28 -6.44 -14.51
N ILE A 69 -10.77 -5.24 -14.23
CA ILE A 69 -11.60 -4.05 -14.01
C ILE A 69 -11.81 -3.23 -15.29
N GLY A 70 -11.12 -3.58 -16.38
CA GLY A 70 -11.25 -2.92 -17.67
C GLY A 70 -10.52 -1.58 -17.79
N VAL A 71 -9.40 -1.40 -17.06
CA VAL A 71 -8.53 -0.22 -17.21
C VAL A 71 -7.17 -0.64 -17.77
N SER A 72 -6.44 0.32 -18.35
CA SER A 72 -5.08 0.06 -18.79
C SER A 72 -4.13 -0.13 -17.61
N ASP A 73 -3.00 -0.80 -17.84
CA ASP A 73 -1.96 -0.97 -16.83
C ASP A 73 -1.49 0.39 -16.29
N SER A 74 -1.27 1.39 -17.17
CA SER A 74 -0.82 2.73 -16.80
C SER A 74 -1.84 3.48 -15.93
N GLU A 75 -3.12 3.45 -16.29
CA GLU A 75 -4.18 4.08 -15.50
C GLU A 75 -4.29 3.46 -14.12
N TYR A 76 -4.16 2.13 -14.02
CA TYR A 76 -4.14 1.43 -12.75
C TYR A 76 -2.99 1.91 -11.85
N VAL A 77 -1.79 2.08 -12.42
CA VAL A 77 -0.62 2.63 -11.70
C VAL A 77 -0.91 4.02 -11.17
N GLU A 78 -1.36 4.92 -12.03
CA GLU A 78 -1.63 6.33 -11.68
C GLU A 78 -2.68 6.45 -10.56
N ARG A 79 -3.69 5.57 -10.57
CA ARG A 79 -4.68 5.47 -9.49
C ARG A 79 -4.02 5.02 -8.18
N CYS A 80 -3.19 3.99 -8.22
CA CYS A 80 -2.45 3.52 -7.05
C CYS A 80 -1.48 4.57 -6.49
N ASP A 81 -0.77 5.29 -7.36
CA ASP A 81 0.17 6.36 -6.98
C ASP A 81 -0.55 7.56 -6.35
N ARG A 82 -1.79 7.84 -6.77
CA ARG A 82 -2.70 8.79 -6.08
C ARG A 82 -3.21 8.30 -4.73
N GLY A 83 -2.80 7.11 -4.29
CA GLY A 83 -3.25 6.53 -3.03
C GLY A 83 -4.69 5.99 -3.10
N GLU A 84 -5.18 5.65 -4.29
CA GLU A 84 -6.47 4.99 -4.48
C GLU A 84 -6.32 3.47 -4.57
N LYS A 85 -7.39 2.75 -4.25
CA LYS A 85 -7.49 1.30 -4.36
C LYS A 85 -8.87 0.92 -4.90
N TRP A 86 -8.89 -0.03 -5.82
CA TRP A 86 -10.13 -0.58 -6.35
C TRP A 86 -10.84 -1.47 -5.31
N CYS A 87 -12.11 -1.18 -5.03
CA CYS A 87 -12.94 -2.00 -4.15
C CYS A 87 -13.62 -3.11 -4.95
N THR A 88 -13.39 -4.38 -4.57
CA THR A 88 -14.01 -5.53 -5.25
C THR A 88 -15.51 -5.68 -4.97
N GLY A 89 -16.01 -5.03 -3.91
CA GLY A 89 -17.41 -5.09 -3.50
C GLY A 89 -18.30 -4.11 -4.24
N CYS A 90 -18.00 -2.80 -4.15
CA CYS A 90 -18.78 -1.76 -4.84
C CYS A 90 -18.33 -1.49 -6.28
N ARG A 91 -17.19 -2.07 -6.72
CA ARG A 91 -16.62 -1.87 -8.06
C ARG A 91 -16.34 -0.40 -8.37
N ALA A 92 -15.66 0.27 -7.45
CA ALA A 92 -15.24 1.67 -7.58
C ALA A 92 -13.85 1.89 -6.96
N TRP A 93 -13.15 2.92 -7.45
CA TRP A 93 -11.92 3.42 -6.86
C TRP A 93 -12.23 4.23 -5.59
N HIS A 94 -11.47 3.98 -4.52
CA HIS A 94 -11.59 4.70 -3.26
C HIS A 94 -10.21 5.02 -2.67
N PRO A 95 -10.06 6.08 -1.86
CA PRO A 95 -8.85 6.32 -1.08
C PRO A 95 -8.46 5.08 -0.26
N ARG A 96 -7.17 4.78 -0.15
CA ARG A 96 -6.67 3.66 0.66
C ARG A 96 -7.09 3.75 2.13
N ALA A 97 -7.29 4.96 2.65
CA ALA A 97 -7.80 5.22 4.00
C ALA A 97 -9.21 4.65 4.25
N ASP A 98 -10.01 4.47 3.19
CA ASP A 98 -11.36 3.92 3.27
C ASP A 98 -11.38 2.38 3.40
N PHE A 99 -10.22 1.73 3.36
CA PHE A 99 -10.09 0.30 3.55
C PHE A 99 -9.70 -0.01 5.00
N ALA A 100 -10.17 -1.14 5.54
CA ALA A 100 -9.73 -1.62 6.85
C ALA A 100 -8.37 -2.33 6.72
N ALA A 101 -7.56 -2.30 7.78
CA ALA A 101 -6.30 -3.03 7.82
C ALA A 101 -6.52 -4.55 7.74
N ASP A 102 -5.66 -5.24 7.00
CA ASP A 102 -5.62 -6.70 6.86
C ASP A 102 -4.17 -7.17 6.90
N ARG A 103 -3.71 -7.61 8.07
CA ARG A 103 -2.31 -8.02 8.29
C ARG A 103 -1.92 -9.29 7.52
N GLY A 104 -2.89 -10.06 7.03
CA GLY A 104 -2.63 -11.29 6.28
C GLY A 104 -2.33 -11.07 4.80
N ARG A 105 -2.55 -9.86 4.27
CA ARG A 105 -2.35 -9.54 2.85
C ARG A 105 -1.06 -8.77 2.63
N GLY A 106 -0.46 -8.97 1.46
CA GLY A 106 0.78 -8.30 1.07
C GLY A 106 0.70 -6.77 1.06
N ASP A 107 -0.48 -6.21 0.81
CA ASP A 107 -0.71 -4.76 0.80
C ASP A 107 -1.29 -4.22 2.13
N GLY A 108 -1.50 -5.09 3.12
CA GLY A 108 -1.95 -4.71 4.46
C GLY A 108 -3.40 -4.23 4.55
N LEU A 109 -4.22 -4.37 3.50
CA LEU A 109 -5.57 -3.79 3.42
C LEU A 109 -6.61 -4.81 2.91
N GLN A 110 -7.82 -4.72 3.44
CA GLN A 110 -8.97 -5.49 2.96
C GLN A 110 -9.24 -5.23 1.45
N PRO A 111 -9.87 -6.18 0.72
CA PRO A 111 -10.18 -6.00 -0.70
C PRO A 111 -11.42 -5.13 -0.96
N SER A 112 -12.23 -4.86 0.07
CA SER A 112 -13.43 -4.02 -0.02
C SER A 112 -13.35 -2.81 0.92
N CYS A 113 -13.95 -1.69 0.50
CA CYS A 113 -14.02 -0.47 1.29
C CYS A 113 -14.93 -0.65 2.51
N ARG A 114 -14.69 0.14 3.56
CA ARG A 114 -15.44 0.14 4.82
C ARG A 114 -16.93 0.38 4.61
N ILE A 115 -17.29 1.25 3.66
CA ILE A 115 -18.70 1.56 3.35
C ILE A 115 -19.41 0.29 2.87
N TYR A 116 -18.88 -0.38 1.85
CA TYR A 116 -19.44 -1.62 1.35
C TYR A 116 -19.46 -2.72 2.42
N ALA A 117 -18.35 -2.90 3.13
CA ALA A 117 -18.26 -3.91 4.20
C ALA A 117 -19.30 -3.68 5.31
N ASN A 118 -19.51 -2.43 5.73
CA ASN A 118 -20.51 -2.08 6.74
C ASN A 118 -21.94 -2.29 6.25
N ARG A 119 -22.22 -1.97 4.98
CA ARG A 119 -23.52 -2.27 4.35
C ARG A 119 -23.81 -3.76 4.40
N ILE A 120 -22.89 -4.61 3.91
CA ILE A 120 -23.06 -6.07 3.94
C ILE A 120 -23.24 -6.62 5.36
N ARG A 121 -22.52 -6.08 6.35
CA ARG A 121 -22.71 -6.45 7.76
C ARG A 121 -24.11 -6.11 8.27
N ARG A 122 -24.64 -4.92 7.97
CA ARG A 122 -25.99 -4.51 8.35
C ARG A 122 -27.04 -5.38 7.67
N ASP A 123 -26.91 -5.62 6.37
CA ASP A 123 -27.85 -6.45 5.61
C ASP A 123 -27.93 -7.87 6.19
N ARG A 124 -26.77 -8.48 6.52
CA ARG A 124 -26.70 -9.79 7.20
C ARG A 124 -27.35 -9.77 8.58
N HIS A 125 -27.12 -8.71 9.36
CA HIS A 125 -27.72 -8.56 10.69
C HIS A 125 -29.25 -8.46 10.59
N THR A 126 -29.76 -7.64 9.68
CA THR A 126 -31.20 -7.51 9.42
C THR A 126 -31.82 -8.81 8.94
N ALA A 127 -31.18 -9.50 7.98
CA ALA A 127 -31.64 -10.80 7.50
C ALA A 127 -31.69 -11.85 8.61
N LYS A 128 -30.67 -11.91 9.48
CA LYS A 128 -30.67 -12.79 10.66
C LYS A 128 -31.82 -12.46 11.61
N LYS A 129 -32.08 -11.18 11.88
CA LYS A 129 -33.20 -10.74 12.72
C LYS A 129 -34.55 -11.13 12.10
N GLN A 130 -34.71 -10.95 10.79
CA GLN A 130 -35.92 -11.36 10.07
C GLN A 130 -36.12 -12.88 10.12
N ALA A 131 -35.06 -13.68 9.98
CA ALA A 131 -35.15 -15.14 10.06
C ALA A 131 -35.58 -15.65 11.45
N VAL A 132 -35.21 -14.94 12.53
CA VAL A 132 -35.64 -15.28 13.90
C VAL A 132 -37.11 -14.91 14.13
N LEU A 133 -37.58 -13.82 13.52
CA LEU A 133 -38.97 -13.36 13.63
C LEU A 133 -39.92 -14.06 12.66
N ALA A 134 -39.39 -14.66 11.59
CA ALA A 134 -40.20 -15.42 10.65
C ALA A 134 -40.81 -16.61 11.39
N PRO A 135 -42.14 -16.83 11.30
CA PRO A 135 -42.74 -18.03 11.84
C PRO A 135 -42.07 -19.25 11.20
N PRO A 136 -41.87 -20.36 11.94
CA PRO A 136 -41.33 -21.58 11.35
C PRO A 136 -42.21 -21.96 10.16
N ALA A 137 -41.59 -22.36 9.05
CA ALA A 137 -42.32 -22.78 7.86
C ALA A 137 -43.32 -23.87 8.29
N SER A 138 -44.62 -23.55 8.21
CA SER A 138 -45.67 -24.49 8.58
C SER A 138 -45.49 -25.73 7.72
N ASP A 139 -45.30 -26.87 8.39
CA ASP A 139 -45.01 -28.16 7.78
C ASP A 139 -46.03 -28.45 6.66
N ARG A 140 -45.58 -28.40 5.40
CA ARG A 140 -46.45 -28.51 4.22
C ARG A 140 -46.78 -29.96 3.87
N SER A 141 -46.49 -30.90 4.79
CA SER A 141 -46.47 -32.35 4.58
C SER A 141 -47.83 -33.07 4.79
N LEU A 142 -48.97 -32.40 4.62
CA LEU A 142 -50.30 -33.02 4.78
C LEU A 142 -51.19 -32.93 3.54
N ARG A 143 -50.64 -33.12 2.33
CA ARG A 143 -51.45 -33.28 1.11
C ARG A 143 -50.93 -34.39 0.22
#